data_AF-A0A5J6Q7I5-F1
#
_entry.id   AF-A0A5J6Q7I5-F1
#
_cell.length_a   1.000
_cell.length_b   1.000
_cell.length_c   1.000
_cell.angle_alpha   90.00
_cell.angle_beta   90.00
_cell.angle_gamma   90.00
#
_symmetry.space_group_name_H-M   'P 1'
#
loop_
_entity.id
_entity.type
_entity.pdbx_description
1 polymer ?
#
loop_
_entity_poly.entity_id
_entity_poly.type
_entity_poly.pdbx_seq_one_letter_code
_entity_poly.pdbx_strand_id
1 'polypeptide(L)'
;MSSVTTLRRVLLQRAASRSSANSAFTLVELIIVVAIIGVLSAVAIPQFLGVRDRAEAKANIGESMGLAKECAALNVGREPVTSVSGTDCGGPNGTAATFTPTWSATLDAADNVTCMDADITGTSATISVSADGAITCAN
;
A
#
# COMPACT_ATOMS: atom_id res chain seq x y z
N MET A 1 6.79 40.47 -69.59
CA MET A 1 7.29 39.12 -69.25
C MET A 1 7.80 38.95 -67.81
N SER A 2 7.91 40.00 -66.97
CA SER A 2 8.50 39.90 -65.61
C SER A 2 7.49 39.53 -64.50
N SER A 3 6.20 39.91 -64.62
CA SER A 3 5.20 39.67 -63.56
C SER A 3 4.75 38.21 -63.39
N VAL A 4 4.79 37.40 -64.46
CA VAL A 4 4.37 35.99 -64.42
C VAL A 4 5.41 35.12 -63.67
N THR A 5 6.69 35.46 -63.80
CA THR A 5 7.79 34.80 -63.08
C THR A 5 7.80 35.11 -61.58
N THR A 6 7.36 36.29 -61.17
CA THR A 6 7.26 36.68 -59.75
C THR A 6 6.13 35.92 -59.04
N LEU A 7 4.99 35.78 -59.71
CA LEU A 7 3.85 34.98 -59.21
C LEU A 7 4.22 33.50 -59.05
N ARG A 8 4.97 32.94 -60.01
CA ARG A 8 5.49 31.57 -59.91
C ARG A 8 6.46 31.40 -58.74
N ARG A 9 7.28 32.41 -58.42
CA ARG A 9 8.18 32.37 -57.25
C ARG A 9 7.43 32.44 -55.92
N VAL A 10 6.41 33.28 -55.80
CA VAL A 10 5.59 33.40 -54.57
C VAL A 10 4.77 32.14 -54.31
N LEU A 11 4.24 31.50 -55.35
CA LEU A 11 3.50 30.24 -55.23
C LEU A 11 4.42 29.05 -54.90
N LEU A 12 5.63 28.99 -55.47
CA LEU A 12 6.63 27.97 -55.14
C LEU A 12 7.19 28.15 -53.72
N GLN A 13 7.33 29.39 -53.22
CA GLN A 13 7.71 29.66 -51.83
C GLN A 13 6.65 29.21 -50.82
N ARG A 14 5.35 29.35 -51.14
CA ARG A 14 4.25 28.86 -50.28
C ARG A 14 4.07 27.34 -50.33
N ALA A 15 4.43 26.70 -51.44
CA ALA A 15 4.45 25.23 -51.55
C ALA A 15 5.61 24.61 -50.74
N ALA A 16 6.77 25.29 -50.69
CA ALA A 16 7.93 24.86 -49.92
C ALA A 16 7.83 25.17 -48.41
N SER A 17 7.05 26.17 -48.00
CA SER A 17 6.88 26.57 -46.59
C SER A 17 5.85 25.74 -45.82
N ARG A 18 5.35 24.64 -46.38
CA ARG A 18 4.48 23.68 -45.67
C ARG A 18 5.30 22.50 -45.15
N SER A 19 6.45 22.78 -44.55
CA SER A 19 7.05 21.85 -43.60
C SER A 19 6.19 21.92 -42.35
N SER A 20 5.15 21.09 -42.30
CA SER A 20 4.53 20.74 -41.02
C SER A 20 5.64 20.09 -40.19
N ALA A 21 6.26 20.89 -39.33
CA ALA A 21 7.08 20.46 -38.22
C ALA A 21 6.18 19.75 -37.19
N ASN A 22 5.49 18.69 -37.61
CA ASN A 22 4.93 17.72 -36.72
C ASN A 22 6.07 16.76 -36.40
N SER A 23 6.91 17.19 -35.47
CA SER A 23 7.91 16.37 -34.79
C SER A 23 7.15 15.26 -34.05
N ALA A 24 6.79 14.23 -34.79
CA ALA A 24 6.07 13.08 -34.28
C ALA A 24 7.07 12.16 -33.59
N PHE A 25 6.73 11.85 -32.34
CA PHE A 25 7.27 10.78 -31.52
C PHE A 25 7.61 9.58 -32.39
N THR A 26 8.89 9.28 -32.56
CA THR A 26 9.27 8.19 -33.47
C THR A 26 8.90 6.85 -32.82
N LEU A 27 8.60 5.82 -33.62
CA LEU A 27 8.39 4.47 -33.07
C LEU A 27 9.62 4.02 -32.25
N VAL A 28 10.81 4.42 -32.70
CA VAL A 28 12.09 4.18 -32.00
C VAL A 28 12.13 4.85 -30.62
N GLU A 29 11.53 6.02 -30.47
CA GLU A 29 11.43 6.75 -29.21
C GLU A 29 10.47 6.07 -28.23
N LEU A 30 9.35 5.54 -28.73
CA LEU A 30 8.43 4.78 -27.87
C LEU A 30 9.05 3.44 -27.42
N ILE A 31 9.72 2.72 -28.32
CA ILE A 31 10.33 1.43 -27.96
C ILE A 31 11.47 1.59 -26.93
N ILE A 32 12.29 2.64 -27.02
CA ILE A 32 13.37 2.85 -26.05
C ILE A 32 12.81 3.26 -24.69
N VAL A 33 11.72 4.03 -24.65
CA VAL A 33 11.07 4.42 -23.40
C VAL A 33 10.48 3.20 -22.68
N VAL A 34 9.73 2.35 -23.38
CA VAL A 34 9.18 1.13 -22.73
C VAL A 34 10.28 0.13 -22.38
N ALA A 35 11.38 0.09 -23.14
CA ALA A 35 12.54 -0.72 -22.79
C ALA A 35 13.19 -0.23 -21.48
N ILE A 36 13.39 1.08 -21.30
CA ILE A 36 13.94 1.65 -20.08
C ILE A 36 12.98 1.45 -18.89
N ILE A 37 11.69 1.74 -19.06
CA ILE A 37 10.67 1.51 -18.02
C ILE A 37 10.60 0.02 -17.65
N GLY A 38 10.75 -0.88 -18.62
CA GLY A 38 10.79 -2.33 -18.38
C GLY A 38 11.97 -2.76 -17.50
N VAL A 39 13.16 -2.21 -17.72
CA VAL A 39 14.33 -2.49 -16.87
C VAL A 39 14.14 -1.93 -15.46
N LEU A 40 13.65 -0.69 -15.34
CA LEU A 40 13.41 -0.06 -14.04
C LEU A 40 12.32 -0.79 -13.25
N SER A 41 11.23 -1.21 -13.91
CA SER A 41 10.11 -1.88 -13.25
C SER A 41 10.47 -3.28 -12.75
N ALA A 42 11.36 -4.00 -13.47
CA ALA A 42 11.81 -5.32 -13.06
C ALA A 42 12.49 -5.33 -11.66
N VAL A 43 13.22 -4.27 -11.31
CA VAL A 43 13.86 -4.14 -9.99
C VAL A 43 12.92 -3.47 -8.97
N ALA A 44 12.14 -2.48 -9.39
CA ALA A 44 11.30 -1.69 -8.50
C ALA A 44 10.04 -2.43 -8.01
N ILE A 45 9.39 -3.21 -8.88
CA ILE A 45 8.14 -3.92 -8.55
C ILE A 45 8.31 -4.88 -7.36
N PRO A 46 9.29 -5.80 -7.31
CA PRO A 46 9.39 -6.76 -6.20
C PRO A 46 9.62 -6.07 -4.86
N GLN A 47 10.42 -4.99 -4.82
CA GLN A 47 10.63 -4.21 -3.61
C GLN A 47 9.36 -3.50 -3.15
N PHE A 48 8.59 -2.96 -4.11
CA PHE A 48 7.36 -2.26 -3.82
C PHE A 48 6.26 -3.18 -3.27
N LEU A 49 6.17 -4.42 -3.77
CA LEU A 49 5.24 -5.43 -3.25
C LEU A 49 5.55 -5.74 -1.78
N GLY A 50 6.82 -6.02 -1.43
CA GLY A 50 7.20 -6.29 -0.04
C GLY A 50 6.92 -5.12 0.91
N VAL A 51 7.09 -3.87 0.47
CA VAL A 51 6.74 -2.68 1.29
C VAL A 51 5.23 -2.55 1.47
N ARG A 52 4.44 -2.83 0.43
CA ARG A 52 2.97 -2.80 0.51
C ARG A 52 2.45 -3.83 1.52
N ASP A 53 2.98 -5.05 1.47
CA ASP A 53 2.57 -6.15 2.34
C ASP A 53 2.87 -5.82 3.82
N ARG A 54 4.06 -5.25 4.10
CA ARG A 54 4.40 -4.77 5.44
C ARG A 54 3.52 -3.61 5.90
N ALA A 55 3.14 -2.71 4.99
CA ALA A 55 2.26 -1.59 5.32
C ALA A 55 0.84 -2.07 5.64
N GLU A 56 0.32 -3.07 4.92
CA GLU A 56 -0.95 -3.73 5.19
C GLU A 56 -0.93 -4.41 6.58
N ALA A 57 0.09 -5.21 6.86
CA ALA A 57 0.26 -5.86 8.15
C ALA A 57 0.30 -4.84 9.30
N LYS A 58 1.08 -3.74 9.15
CA LYS A 58 1.15 -2.66 10.14
C LYS A 58 -0.18 -1.93 10.33
N ALA A 59 -0.93 -1.70 9.25
CA ALA A 59 -2.25 -1.08 9.34
C ALA A 59 -3.23 -1.96 10.13
N ASN A 60 -3.28 -3.25 9.82
CA ASN A 60 -4.18 -4.20 10.48
C ASN A 60 -3.80 -4.38 11.96
N ILE A 61 -2.50 -4.47 12.27
CA ILE A 61 -2.00 -4.49 13.65
C ILE A 61 -2.34 -3.18 14.37
N GLY A 62 -2.19 -2.02 13.72
CA GLY A 62 -2.52 -0.72 14.31
C GLY A 62 -4.01 -0.56 14.64
N GLU A 63 -4.89 -1.00 13.75
CA GLU A 63 -6.34 -0.98 13.96
C GLU A 63 -6.75 -1.90 15.12
N SER A 64 -6.27 -3.15 15.10
CA SER A 64 -6.55 -4.12 16.17
C SER A 64 -5.92 -3.72 17.51
N MET A 65 -4.77 -3.05 17.52
CA MET A 65 -4.18 -2.42 18.70
C MET A 65 -5.07 -1.30 19.28
N GLY A 66 -5.68 -0.49 18.40
CA GLY A 66 -6.65 0.53 18.81
C GLY A 66 -7.83 -0.10 19.55
N LEU A 67 -8.43 -1.12 18.94
CA LEU A 67 -9.53 -1.88 19.55
C LEU A 67 -9.10 -2.58 20.85
N ALA A 68 -7.93 -3.20 20.87
CA ALA A 68 -7.38 -3.84 22.06
C ALA A 68 -7.15 -2.86 23.22
N LYS A 69 -6.73 -1.62 22.91
CA LYS A 69 -6.55 -0.56 23.92
C LYS A 69 -7.88 -0.08 24.49
N GLU A 70 -8.90 0.07 23.66
CA GLU A 70 -10.26 0.36 24.11
C GLU A 70 -10.78 -0.75 25.03
N CYS A 71 -10.53 -2.02 24.65
CA CYS A 71 -10.86 -3.16 25.48
C CYS A 71 -10.11 -3.22 26.80
N ALA A 72 -8.82 -2.94 26.80
CA ALA A 72 -8.02 -2.88 28.01
C ALA A 72 -8.57 -1.82 28.99
N ALA A 73 -8.96 -0.65 28.46
CA ALA A 73 -9.53 0.42 29.28
C ALA A 73 -10.87 0.02 29.93
N LEU A 74 -11.70 -0.76 29.24
CA LEU A 74 -12.96 -1.26 29.78
C LEU A 74 -12.76 -2.34 30.85
N ASN A 75 -11.72 -3.18 30.72
CA ASN A 75 -11.49 -4.29 31.64
C ASN A 75 -10.95 -3.85 33.00
N VAL A 76 -10.15 -2.78 33.07
CA VAL A 76 -9.62 -2.24 34.35
C VAL A 76 -10.73 -1.66 35.26
N GLY A 77 -11.88 -1.28 34.69
CA GLY A 77 -12.96 -0.60 35.42
C GLY A 77 -14.23 -1.44 35.64
N ARG A 78 -14.26 -2.73 35.25
CA ARG A 78 -15.48 -3.54 35.27
C ARG A 78 -15.44 -4.63 36.34
N GLU A 79 -16.47 -4.65 37.20
CA GLU A 79 -16.80 -5.82 38.02
C GLU A 79 -17.16 -7.03 37.13
N PRO A 80 -16.86 -8.28 37.52
CA PRO A 80 -17.09 -9.45 36.70
C PRO A 80 -18.58 -9.60 36.36
N VAL A 81 -18.91 -9.47 35.07
CA VAL A 81 -20.26 -9.70 34.52
C VAL A 81 -20.37 -11.11 33.96
N THR A 82 -21.46 -11.80 34.28
CA THR A 82 -21.67 -13.24 34.00
C THR A 82 -22.25 -13.55 32.62
N SER A 83 -22.47 -12.57 31.76
CA SER A 83 -22.93 -12.79 30.38
C SER A 83 -22.85 -11.52 29.56
N VAL A 84 -22.04 -11.56 28.50
CA VAL A 84 -21.96 -10.54 27.46
C VAL A 84 -22.19 -11.25 26.14
N SER A 85 -23.13 -10.75 25.33
CA SER A 85 -23.50 -11.29 24.03
C SER A 85 -23.16 -10.26 22.95
N GLY A 86 -22.02 -10.44 22.28
CA GLY A 86 -21.51 -9.52 21.25
C GLY A 86 -19.99 -9.57 21.17
N THR A 87 -19.42 -8.98 20.12
CA THR A 87 -17.98 -8.68 19.97
C THR A 87 -17.60 -7.57 20.94
N ASP A 88 -17.79 -7.84 22.23
CA ASP A 88 -17.44 -6.96 23.32
C ASP A 88 -16.11 -7.41 23.90
N CYS A 89 -15.38 -6.46 24.46
CA CYS A 89 -14.07 -6.59 25.09
C CYS A 89 -13.96 -7.56 26.28
N GLY A 90 -14.98 -8.39 26.51
CA GLY A 90 -15.00 -9.41 27.53
C GLY A 90 -16.14 -10.38 27.28
N GLY A 91 -15.80 -11.65 27.09
CA GLY A 91 -16.73 -12.71 27.44
C GLY A 91 -17.06 -12.68 28.94
N PRO A 92 -17.99 -13.51 29.41
CA PRO A 92 -18.33 -13.56 30.83
C PRO A 92 -17.07 -13.78 31.71
N ASN A 93 -16.98 -13.05 32.83
CA ASN A 93 -15.88 -13.08 33.82
C ASN A 93 -14.54 -12.45 33.38
N GLY A 94 -14.54 -11.30 32.71
CA GLY A 94 -13.27 -10.61 32.39
C GLY A 94 -12.36 -11.43 31.47
N THR A 95 -12.93 -12.38 30.71
CA THR A 95 -12.16 -13.21 29.78
C THR A 95 -11.46 -12.37 28.75
N ALA A 96 -10.20 -12.73 28.48
CA ALA A 96 -9.32 -12.01 27.61
C ALA A 96 -9.92 -11.80 26.21
N ALA A 97 -9.92 -10.57 25.71
CA ALA A 97 -10.30 -10.28 24.33
C ALA A 97 -9.13 -10.64 23.41
N THR A 98 -9.39 -11.36 22.32
CA THR A 98 -8.35 -11.72 21.35
C THR A 98 -8.70 -11.11 19.99
N PHE A 99 -7.75 -10.38 19.42
CA PHE A 99 -7.82 -9.81 18.08
C PHE A 99 -6.79 -10.47 17.19
N THR A 100 -7.21 -10.94 16.03
CA THR A 100 -6.34 -11.63 15.07
C THR A 100 -6.32 -10.87 13.75
N PRO A 101 -5.55 -9.78 13.63
CA PRO A 101 -5.31 -9.16 12.34
C PRO A 101 -4.65 -10.17 11.39
N THR A 102 -5.17 -10.27 10.18
CA THR A 102 -4.63 -11.11 9.10
C THR A 102 -4.27 -10.25 7.91
N TRP A 103 -3.27 -10.63 7.13
CA TRP A 103 -2.89 -9.97 5.88
C TRP A 103 -2.57 -11.01 4.80
N SER A 104 -2.51 -10.54 3.55
CA SER A 104 -2.50 -11.42 2.38
C SER A 104 -1.18 -12.16 2.11
N ALA A 105 -0.05 -11.62 2.55
CA ALA A 105 1.29 -12.14 2.25
C ALA A 105 2.02 -12.71 3.48
N THR A 106 2.81 -13.77 3.29
CA THR A 106 3.69 -14.26 4.36
C THR A 106 4.89 -13.33 4.50
N LEU A 107 5.05 -12.70 5.65
CA LEU A 107 6.23 -11.91 5.98
C LEU A 107 7.33 -12.83 6.51
N ASP A 108 8.54 -12.68 5.98
CA ASP A 108 9.68 -13.44 6.46
C ASP A 108 10.35 -12.71 7.63
N ALA A 109 11.19 -13.40 8.40
CA ALA A 109 11.86 -12.81 9.57
C ALA A 109 12.71 -11.56 9.21
N ALA A 110 13.12 -11.42 7.95
CA ALA A 110 13.88 -10.28 7.44
C ALA A 110 13.05 -9.01 7.20
N ASP A 111 11.71 -9.11 7.15
CA ASP A 111 10.80 -8.01 6.81
C ASP A 111 10.26 -7.24 8.03
N ASN A 112 10.61 -7.68 9.25
CA ASN A 112 10.32 -7.11 10.58
C ASN A 112 9.05 -6.24 10.71
N VAL A 113 7.90 -6.90 10.84
CA VAL A 113 6.70 -6.21 11.33
C VAL A 113 6.59 -6.40 12.84
N THR A 114 6.87 -5.33 13.59
CA THR A 114 6.84 -5.34 15.06
C THR A 114 5.42 -5.11 15.57
N CYS A 115 4.94 -5.99 16.43
CA CYS A 115 3.75 -5.80 17.23
C CYS A 115 4.16 -5.74 18.71
N MET A 116 4.18 -4.53 19.28
CA MET A 116 4.84 -4.26 20.56
C MET A 116 6.31 -4.75 20.50
N ASP A 117 6.72 -5.59 21.44
CA ASP A 117 8.07 -6.17 21.50
C ASP A 117 8.21 -7.50 20.71
N ALA A 118 7.15 -7.95 20.03
CA ALA A 118 7.16 -9.17 19.23
C ALA A 118 7.42 -8.87 17.75
N ASP A 119 8.38 -9.59 17.16
CA ASP A 119 8.51 -9.68 15.71
C ASP A 119 7.49 -10.67 15.16
N ILE A 120 6.68 -10.21 14.21
CA ILE A 120 5.65 -11.00 13.58
C ILE A 120 6.15 -11.51 12.23
N THR A 121 6.04 -12.83 12.04
CA THR A 121 6.30 -13.55 10.80
C THR A 121 5.01 -14.21 10.33
N GLY A 122 4.90 -14.62 9.07
CA GLY A 122 3.68 -15.25 8.60
C GLY A 122 2.60 -14.25 8.18
N THR A 123 1.32 -14.65 8.33
CA THR A 123 0.14 -13.96 7.78
C THR A 123 -0.83 -13.41 8.83
N SER A 124 -0.53 -13.60 10.11
CA SER A 124 -1.40 -13.19 11.22
C SER A 124 -0.59 -12.82 12.46
N ALA A 125 -1.13 -11.93 13.28
CA ALA A 125 -0.67 -11.70 14.64
C ALA A 125 -1.83 -11.98 15.59
N THR A 126 -1.53 -12.40 16.81
CA THR A 126 -2.50 -12.59 17.87
C THR A 126 -2.28 -11.55 18.95
N ILE A 127 -3.25 -10.65 19.10
CA ILE A 127 -3.26 -9.63 20.13
C ILE A 127 -4.24 -10.07 21.20
N SER A 128 -3.78 -10.18 22.44
CA SER A 128 -4.65 -10.54 23.56
C SER A 128 -4.66 -9.46 24.63
N VAL A 129 -5.84 -9.20 25.17
CA VAL A 129 -6.08 -8.27 26.26
C VAL A 129 -6.50 -9.07 27.48
N SER A 130 -5.68 -9.12 28.51
CA SER A 130 -5.98 -9.81 29.77
C SER A 130 -7.16 -9.16 30.52
N ALA A 131 -7.70 -9.89 31.49
CA ALA A 131 -8.68 -9.39 32.47
C ALA A 131 -8.19 -8.14 33.20
N ASP A 132 -6.87 -8.06 33.46
CA ASP A 132 -6.23 -6.92 34.13
C ASP A 132 -5.95 -5.74 33.18
N GLY A 133 -6.40 -5.80 31.93
CA GLY A 133 -6.12 -4.81 30.90
C GLY A 133 -4.70 -4.87 30.33
N ALA A 134 -3.91 -5.88 30.67
CA ALA A 134 -2.61 -6.10 30.06
C ALA A 134 -2.76 -6.52 28.59
N ILE A 135 -2.08 -5.81 27.68
CA ILE A 135 -2.08 -6.13 26.25
C ILE A 135 -0.80 -6.91 25.94
N THR A 136 -0.94 -8.03 25.25
CA THR A 136 0.19 -8.80 24.72
C THR A 136 0.00 -9.03 23.24
N CYS A 137 1.12 -9.14 22.53
CA CYS A 137 1.11 -9.51 21.12
C CYS A 137 2.02 -10.71 20.89
N ALA A 138 1.53 -11.65 20.10
CA ALA A 138 2.23 -12.83 19.66
C ALA A 138 2.03 -13.01 18.16
N ASN A 139 2.87 -13.85 17.57
CA ASN A 139 2.74 -14.33 16.20
C ASN A 139 1.83 -15.56 16.19
#